data_AF-A0A517Q7D1-F1
#
_entry.id   AF-A0A517Q7D1-F1
#
_cell.length_a   1.000
_cell.length_b   1.000
_cell.length_c   1.000
_cell.angle_alpha   90.00
_cell.angle_beta   90.00
_cell.angle_gamma   90.00
#
_symmetry.space_group_name_H-M   'P 1'
#
loop_
_entity.id
_entity.type
_entity.pdbx_description
1 polymer ?
#
loop_
_entity_poly.entity_id
_entity_poly.type
_entity_poly.pdbx_seq_one_letter_code
_entity_poly.pdbx_strand_id
1 'polypeptide(L)'
;MTLPEFQNSLSTLVMQLQLANYDARHLLLDRSDQILQLADQIPASLPERLRSEWLSICDEVKSVQPTFKSHPKTSSLFDRQGMGQPGVQKAKTLITRIVALSKIVERLEP
;
A
#
# COMPACT_ATOMS: atom_id res chain seq x y z
N MET A 1 3.36 9.17 15.92
CA MET A 1 3.11 7.74 16.16
C MET A 1 4.35 7.13 16.80
N THR A 2 4.16 6.18 17.71
CA THR A 2 5.23 5.35 18.29
C THR A 2 5.51 4.12 17.41
N LEU A 3 6.63 3.42 17.64
CA LEU A 3 6.95 2.20 16.89
C LEU A 3 5.89 1.09 17.04
N PRO A 4 5.37 0.79 18.25
CA PRO A 4 4.31 -0.20 18.41
C PRO A 4 2.99 0.18 17.71
N GLU A 5 2.61 1.46 17.74
CA GLU A 5 1.43 1.94 17.02
C GLU A 5 1.58 1.78 15.50
N PHE A 6 2.78 2.08 14.98
CA PHE A 6 3.09 1.91 13.56
C PHE A 6 3.10 0.44 13.16
N GLN A 7 3.71 -0.44 13.97
CA GLN A 7 3.68 -1.90 13.79
C GLN A 7 2.23 -2.41 13.72
N ASN A 8 1.39 -2.05 14.69
CA ASN A 8 -0.02 -2.45 14.73
C ASN A 8 -0.81 -1.96 13.52
N SER A 9 -0.57 -0.72 13.11
CA SER A 9 -1.26 -0.12 11.95
C SER A 9 -0.85 -0.79 10.63
N LEU A 10 0.44 -1.10 10.48
CA LEU A 10 0.97 -1.78 9.31
C LEU A 10 0.51 -3.24 9.24
N SER A 11 0.47 -3.93 10.39
CA SER A 11 -0.05 -5.30 10.49
C SER A 11 -1.55 -5.37 10.16
N THR A 12 -2.34 -4.40 10.65
CA THR A 12 -3.77 -4.25 10.32
C THR A 12 -3.97 -4.03 8.82
N LEU A 13 -3.18 -3.14 8.21
CA LEU A 13 -3.22 -2.91 6.76
C LEU A 13 -2.91 -4.20 5.98
N VAL A 14 -1.86 -4.93 6.36
CA VAL A 14 -1.48 -6.19 5.73
C VAL A 14 -2.60 -7.24 5.84
N MET A 15 -3.20 -7.39 7.02
CA MET A 15 -4.32 -8.31 7.22
C MET A 15 -5.47 -7.98 6.27
N GLN A 16 -5.81 -6.70 6.12
CA GLN A 16 -6.88 -6.26 5.22
C GLN A 16 -6.54 -6.49 3.74
N LEU A 17 -5.29 -6.31 3.35
CA LEU A 17 -4.81 -6.60 1.98
C LEU A 17 -4.81 -8.10 1.67
N GLN A 18 -4.69 -8.97 2.68
CA GLN A 18 -4.64 -10.42 2.52
C GLN A 18 -6.01 -11.11 2.61
N LEU A 19 -6.95 -10.58 3.41
CA LEU A 19 -8.28 -11.18 3.60
C LEU A 19 -9.24 -10.97 2.43
N ALA A 20 -8.93 -10.01 1.55
CA ALA A 20 -9.88 -9.55 0.57
C ALA A 20 -9.82 -10.40 -0.72
N ASN A 21 -10.98 -10.89 -1.14
CA ASN A 21 -11.09 -11.94 -2.16
C ASN A 21 -11.40 -11.39 -3.57
N TYR A 22 -10.84 -10.22 -3.90
CA TYR A 22 -11.05 -9.55 -5.19
C TYR A 22 -9.76 -8.92 -5.72
N ASP A 23 -9.81 -8.38 -6.94
CA ASP A 23 -8.66 -7.94 -7.72
C ASP A 23 -7.69 -7.00 -6.95
N ALA A 24 -6.39 -7.33 -6.98
CA ALA A 24 -5.32 -6.63 -6.26
C ALA A 24 -5.26 -5.11 -6.52
N ARG A 25 -5.70 -4.64 -7.70
CA ARG A 25 -5.77 -3.21 -7.99
C ARG A 25 -6.76 -2.51 -7.07
N HIS A 26 -7.95 -3.10 -6.92
CA HIS A 26 -8.99 -2.55 -6.08
C HIS A 26 -8.57 -2.58 -4.60
N LEU A 27 -7.88 -3.66 -4.17
CA LEU A 27 -7.31 -3.73 -2.82
C LEU A 27 -6.35 -2.60 -2.53
N LEU A 28 -5.43 -2.35 -3.46
CA LEU A 28 -4.45 -1.28 -3.30
C LEU A 28 -5.12 0.09 -3.32
N LEU A 29 -6.10 0.31 -4.21
CA LEU A 29 -6.81 1.58 -4.34
C LEU A 29 -7.68 1.87 -3.10
N ASP A 30 -8.44 0.89 -2.62
CA ASP A 30 -9.31 1.00 -1.44
C ASP A 30 -8.53 1.23 -0.13
N ARG A 31 -7.22 0.96 -0.15
CA ARG A 31 -6.29 1.17 0.96
C ARG A 31 -5.27 2.27 0.71
N SER A 32 -5.30 2.90 -0.46
CA SER A 32 -4.29 3.89 -0.84
C SER A 32 -4.29 5.09 0.09
N ASP A 33 -5.46 5.60 0.49
CA ASP A 33 -5.54 6.68 1.47
C ASP A 33 -4.91 6.30 2.83
N GLN A 34 -5.13 5.07 3.29
CA GLN A 34 -4.54 4.56 4.54
C GLN A 34 -3.01 4.39 4.42
N ILE A 35 -2.53 3.88 3.27
CA ILE A 35 -1.09 3.75 2.97
C ILE A 35 -0.42 5.14 3.01
N LEU A 36 -1.05 6.13 2.39
CA LEU A 36 -0.51 7.49 2.33
C LEU A 36 -0.56 8.19 3.70
N GLN A 37 -1.63 8.01 4.48
CA GLN A 37 -1.71 8.53 5.84
C GLN A 37 -0.60 7.98 6.77
N LEU A 38 -0.23 6.71 6.60
CA LEU A 38 0.87 6.12 7.35
C LEU A 38 2.24 6.71 6.98
N ALA A 39 2.40 7.28 5.78
CA ALA A 39 3.63 7.98 5.40
C ALA A 39 3.88 9.24 6.24
N ASP A 40 2.82 9.94 6.63
CA ASP A 40 2.90 11.14 7.47
C ASP A 40 3.12 10.80 8.96
N GLN A 41 2.97 9.53 9.32
CA GLN A 41 2.99 9.05 10.70
C GLN A 41 4.16 8.11 10.99
N ILE A 42 5.19 8.07 10.14
CA ILE A 42 6.36 7.21 10.35
C ILE A 42 7.07 7.60 11.66
N PRO A 43 7.28 6.67 12.60
CA PRO A 43 7.99 6.96 13.84
C PRO A 43 9.48 7.25 13.56
N ALA A 44 10.07 8.16 14.33
CA ALA A 44 11.49 8.51 14.20
C ALA A 44 12.45 7.36 14.53
N SER A 45 11.98 6.35 15.27
CA SER A 45 12.74 5.14 15.60
C SER A 45 12.77 4.11 14.46
N LEU A 46 12.03 4.31 13.37
CA LEU A 46 12.09 3.41 12.22
C LEU A 46 13.43 3.58 11.49
N PRO A 47 14.21 2.50 11.26
CA PRO A 47 15.46 2.58 10.52
C PRO A 47 15.29 3.24 9.15
N GLU A 48 16.22 4.11 8.77
CA GLU A 48 16.15 4.93 7.55
C GLU A 48 15.94 4.10 6.28
N ARG A 49 16.54 2.91 6.22
CA ARG A 49 16.34 1.97 5.10
C ARG A 49 14.87 1.55 4.94
N LEU A 50 14.18 1.27 6.04
CA LEU A 50 12.77 0.84 6.02
C LEU A 50 11.84 2.02 5.77
N ARG A 51 12.18 3.20 6.31
CA ARG A 51 11.51 4.45 6.00
C ARG A 51 11.58 4.77 4.50
N SER A 52 12.76 4.72 3.91
CA SER A 52 12.98 4.96 2.48
C SER A 52 12.17 3.99 1.62
N GLU A 53 12.14 2.71 1.99
CA GLU A 53 11.33 1.70 1.29
C GLU A 53 9.82 2.02 1.38
N TRP A 54 9.34 2.40 2.57
CA TRP A 54 7.94 2.79 2.74
C TRP A 54 7.56 4.02 1.91
N LEU A 55 8.43 5.04 1.88
CA LEU A 55 8.21 6.23 1.06
C LEU A 55 8.21 5.90 -0.44
N SER A 56 9.11 5.03 -0.89
CA SER A 56 9.12 4.53 -2.27
C SER A 56 7.81 3.83 -2.62
N ILE A 57 7.27 2.98 -1.74
CA ILE A 57 5.96 2.35 -1.92
C ILE A 57 4.87 3.42 -2.04
N CYS A 58 4.89 4.44 -1.18
CA CYS A 58 3.88 5.51 -1.18
C CYS A 58 3.88 6.30 -2.49
N ASP A 59 5.06 6.64 -3.02
CA ASP A 59 5.16 7.36 -4.28
C ASP A 59 4.70 6.52 -5.47
N GLU A 60 5.01 5.21 -5.46
CA GLU A 60 4.47 4.31 -6.46
C GLU A 60 2.95 4.13 -6.34
N VAL A 61 2.40 4.10 -5.13
CA VAL A 61 0.94 4.08 -4.90
C VAL A 61 0.28 5.34 -5.46
N LYS A 62 0.85 6.54 -5.23
CA LYS A 62 0.36 7.78 -5.85
C LYS A 62 0.39 7.69 -7.38
N SER A 63 1.45 7.13 -7.95
CA SER A 63 1.62 7.00 -9.40
C SER A 63 0.57 6.09 -10.07
N VAL A 64 -0.07 5.21 -9.30
CA VAL A 64 -1.09 4.27 -9.80
C VAL A 64 -2.50 4.67 -9.40
N GLN A 65 -2.71 5.79 -8.69
CA GLN A 65 -4.07 6.26 -8.46
C GLN A 65 -4.68 6.78 -9.78
N PRO A 66 -5.92 6.37 -10.13
CA PRO A 66 -6.58 6.88 -11.31
C PRO A 66 -6.83 8.39 -11.15
N THR A 67 -6.53 9.16 -12.19
CA THR A 67 -6.70 10.63 -12.22
C THR A 67 -8.17 11.05 -12.00
N PHE A 68 -9.13 10.16 -12.26
CA PHE A 68 -10.55 10.38 -12.04
C PHE A 68 -11.13 9.28 -11.13
N LYS A 69 -11.65 9.67 -9.96
CA LYS A 69 -12.29 8.78 -8.97
C LYS A 69 -13.65 8.20 -9.42
N SER A 70 -14.10 8.48 -10.65
CA SER A 70 -15.43 8.08 -11.13
C SER A 70 -15.51 6.58 -11.41
N HIS A 71 -16.08 5.85 -10.46
CA HIS A 71 -16.62 4.48 -10.56
C HIS A 71 -15.64 3.39 -11.03
N PRO A 72 -14.88 2.77 -10.08
CA PRO A 72 -14.01 1.63 -10.37
C PRO A 72 -14.74 0.38 -10.89
N LYS A 73 -16.08 0.31 -10.80
CA LYS A 73 -16.86 -0.89 -11.11
C LYS A 73 -17.46 -0.97 -12.52
N THR A 74 -17.42 0.09 -13.34
CA THR A 74 -18.21 0.11 -14.60
C THR A 74 -17.53 0.75 -15.82
N SER A 75 -16.32 1.30 -15.70
CA SER A 75 -15.73 2.06 -16.80
C SER A 75 -14.70 1.25 -17.59
N SER A 76 -14.97 0.98 -18.86
CA SER A 76 -13.99 0.46 -19.83
C SER A 76 -12.80 1.43 -20.06
N LEU A 77 -12.89 2.67 -19.56
CA LEU A 77 -11.78 3.62 -19.51
C LEU A 77 -10.72 3.24 -18.47
N PHE A 78 -11.06 2.44 -17.46
CA PHE A 78 -10.13 1.95 -16.44
C PHE A 78 -9.08 1.00 -17.05
N ASP A 79 -9.49 0.13 -17.98
CA ASP A 79 -8.57 -0.73 -18.73
C ASP A 79 -7.76 0.06 -19.79
N ARG A 80 -8.34 1.11 -20.39
CA ARG A 80 -7.66 1.98 -21.37
C ARG A 80 -6.60 2.92 -20.75
N GLN A 81 -6.66 3.23 -19.46
CA GLN A 81 -5.70 4.08 -18.76
C GLN A 81 -4.48 3.32 -18.18
N GLY A 82 -4.22 2.08 -18.62
CA GLY A 82 -2.98 1.37 -18.30
C GLY A 82 -3.06 0.41 -17.11
N MET A 83 -4.26 0.16 -16.57
CA MET A 83 -4.46 -0.78 -15.48
C MET A 83 -4.89 -2.19 -15.91
N GLY A 84 -4.55 -2.63 -17.13
CA GLY A 84 -4.71 -4.04 -17.53
C GLY A 84 -3.82 -5.00 -16.72
N GLN A 85 -3.38 -6.10 -17.31
CA GLN A 85 -2.43 -7.04 -16.66
C GLN A 85 -1.20 -6.35 -16.02
N PRO A 86 -0.58 -5.32 -16.65
CA PRO A 86 0.51 -4.56 -16.01
C PRO A 86 0.11 -3.87 -14.71
N GLY A 87 -1.09 -3.29 -14.62
CA GLY A 87 -1.59 -2.65 -13.41
C GLY A 87 -1.89 -3.65 -12.29
N VAL A 88 -2.44 -4.81 -12.64
CA VAL A 88 -2.62 -5.93 -11.70
C VAL A 88 -1.28 -6.38 -11.14
N GLN A 89 -0.28 -6.55 -12.01
CA GLN A 89 1.05 -6.99 -11.58
C GLN A 89 1.73 -5.94 -10.71
N LYS A 90 1.63 -4.65 -11.06
CA LYS A 90 2.17 -3.56 -10.23
C LYS A 90 1.50 -3.53 -8.86
N ALA A 91 0.18 -3.68 -8.78
CA ALA A 91 -0.53 -3.74 -7.51
C ALA A 91 -0.11 -4.94 -6.65
N LYS A 92 0.03 -6.13 -7.24
CA LYS A 92 0.55 -7.32 -6.56
C LYS A 92 1.98 -7.12 -6.02
N THR A 93 2.85 -6.51 -6.81
CA THR A 93 4.21 -6.17 -6.39
C THR A 93 4.20 -5.22 -5.19
N LEU A 94 3.39 -4.16 -5.23
CA LEU A 94 3.27 -3.20 -4.12
C LEU A 94 2.73 -3.86 -2.85
N ILE A 95 1.67 -4.67 -2.95
CA ILE A 95 1.14 -5.43 -1.80
C ILE A 95 2.21 -6.36 -1.22
N THR A 96 2.97 -7.06 -2.08
CA THR A 96 4.05 -7.96 -1.64
C THR A 96 5.14 -7.20 -0.90
N ARG A 97 5.53 -6.01 -1.37
CA ARG A 97 6.50 -5.14 -0.70
C ARG A 97 5.98 -4.66 0.66
N ILE A 98 4.72 -4.24 0.74
CA ILE A 98 4.08 -3.85 2.01
C ILE A 98 4.10 -5.02 3.02
N VAL A 99 3.75 -6.22 2.58
CA VAL A 99 3.79 -7.44 3.42
C VAL A 99 5.21 -7.75 3.89
N ALA A 100 6.20 -7.66 2.99
CA ALA A 100 7.60 -7.91 3.33
C ALA A 100 8.13 -6.88 4.34
N LEU A 101 7.82 -5.60 4.14
CA LEU A 101 8.16 -4.52 5.06
C LEU A 101 7.54 -4.78 6.44
N SER A 102 6.25 -5.11 6.51
CA SER A 102 5.55 -5.39 7.78
C SER A 102 6.25 -6.48 8.58
N LYS A 103 6.65 -7.58 7.94
CA LYS A 103 7.36 -8.68 8.60
C LYS A 103 8.72 -8.27 9.17
N ILE A 104 9.40 -7.31 8.54
CA ILE A 104 10.68 -6.79 9.03
C ILE A 104 10.43 -5.84 10.20
N VAL A 105 9.45 -4.95 10.06
CA VAL A 105 9.09 -3.95 11.08
C VAL A 105 8.55 -4.60 12.34
N GLU A 106 7.77 -5.68 12.24
CA GLU A 106 7.29 -6.49 13.38
C GLU A 106 8.41 -7.12 14.20
N ARG A 107 9.60 -7.32 13.63
CA ARG A 107 10.77 -7.91 14.32
C ARG A 107 11.66 -6.86 14.98
N LEU A 108 11.36 -5.58 14.82
CA LEU A 108 12.08 -4.52 15.51
C LEU A 108 11.67 -4.55 16.98
N GLU A 109 12.66 -4.61 17.86
CA GLU A 109 12.42 -4.42 19.30
C GLU A 109 11.92 -2.97 19.53
N PRO A 110 10.92 -2.77 20.39
CA PRO A 110 10.34 -1.47 20.68
C PRO A 110 11.29 -0.51 21.41
#